data_AF-A0A259KG89-F1
#
_entry.id   AF-A0A259KG89-F1
#
_cell.length_a   1.000
_cell.length_b   1.000
_cell.length_c   1.000
_cell.angle_alpha   90.00
_cell.angle_beta   90.00
_cell.angle_gamma   90.00
#
_symmetry.space_group_name_H-M   'P 1'
#
loop_
_entity.id
_entity.type
_entity.pdbx_description
1 polymer ?
#
loop_
_entity_poly.entity_id
_entity_poly.type
_entity_poly.pdbx_seq_one_letter_code
_entity_poly.pdbx_strand_id
1 'polypeptide(L)' 'MNTKDIRTSTDPDLAGSYAAMERAARTAQDLAIKTNTGIVVAVDGKTVELTAADLIKLRQQDAKH' A
#
# COMPACT_ATOMS: atom_id res chain seq x y z
N MET A 1 -20.34 -0.49 -5.91
CA MET A 1 -20.02 0.83 -5.32
C MET A 1 -19.35 1.67 -6.39
N ASN A 2 -19.76 2.91 -6.59
CA ASN A 2 -19.18 3.79 -7.61
C ASN A 2 -17.88 4.41 -7.04
N THR A 3 -16.76 3.71 -7.18
CA THR A 3 -15.44 4.12 -6.69
C THR A 3 -14.83 5.14 -7.66
N LYS A 4 -15.28 6.39 -7.58
CA LYS A 4 -14.53 7.47 -8.25
C LYS A 4 -13.12 7.51 -7.67
N ASP A 5 -12.12 7.47 -8.55
CA ASP A 5 -10.72 7.54 -8.16
C ASP A 5 -10.48 8.85 -7.40
N ILE A 6 -10.02 8.75 -6.16
CA ILE A 6 -9.74 9.91 -5.31
C ILE A 6 -8.71 10.86 -5.92
N ARG A 7 -7.86 10.35 -6.82
CA ARG A 7 -6.90 11.15 -7.60
C ARG A 7 -7.57 12.12 -8.57
N THR A 8 -8.82 11.83 -8.96
CA THR A 8 -9.63 12.67 -9.87
C THR A 8 -10.55 13.64 -9.12
N SER A 9 -10.46 13.68 -7.78
CA SER A 9 -11.23 14.62 -6.98
C SER A 9 -10.79 16.05 -7.26
N THR A 10 -11.75 16.95 -7.41
CA THR A 10 -11.51 18.40 -7.51
C THR A 10 -11.05 19.01 -6.18
N ASP A 11 -11.23 18.27 -5.09
CA ASP A 11 -10.73 18.63 -3.76
C ASP A 11 -9.23 18.32 -3.68
N PRO A 12 -8.37 19.35 -3.53
CA PRO A 12 -6.92 19.18 -3.46
C PRO A 12 -6.47 18.28 -2.29
N ASP A 13 -7.19 18.26 -1.17
CA ASP A 13 -6.84 17.45 -0.02
C ASP A 13 -7.09 15.97 -0.32
N LEU A 14 -8.18 15.64 -1.00
CA LEU A 14 -8.49 14.27 -1.43
C LEU A 14 -7.53 13.78 -2.52
N ALA A 15 -7.20 14.64 -3.49
CA ALA A 15 -6.23 14.30 -4.54
C ALA A 15 -4.81 14.12 -3.96
N GLY A 16 -4.40 14.99 -3.05
CA GLY A 16 -3.10 14.93 -2.37
C GLY A 16 -2.97 13.77 -1.39
N SER A 17 -4.08 13.34 -0.79
CA SER A 17 -4.12 12.20 0.16
C SER A 17 -3.65 10.90 -0.48
N TYR A 18 -3.85 10.71 -1.78
CA TYR A 18 -3.37 9.52 -2.48
C TYR A 18 -1.84 9.35 -2.34
N ALA A 19 -1.07 10.42 -2.59
CA ALA A 19 0.39 10.40 -2.46
C ALA A 19 0.84 10.24 -1.00
N ALA A 20 0.05 10.73 -0.03
CA ALA A 20 0.32 10.50 1.39
C ALA A 20 0.13 9.02 1.76
N MET A 21 -0.95 8.40 1.31
CA MET A 21 -1.22 6.97 1.55
C MET A 21 -0.17 6.06 0.91
N GLU A 22 0.27 6.37 -0.31
CA GLU A 22 1.33 5.60 -0.97
C GLU A 22 2.65 5.67 -0.20
N ARG A 23 3.04 6.87 0.28
CA ARG A 23 4.22 7.02 1.14
C ARG A 23 4.09 6.24 2.46
N ALA A 24 2.91 6.27 3.07
CA ALA A 24 2.63 5.52 4.29
C ALA A 24 2.75 4.00 4.06
N ALA A 25 2.20 3.51 2.95
CA ALA A 25 2.29 2.09 2.57
C ALA A 25 3.76 1.67 2.37
N ARG A 26 4.56 2.44 1.64
CA ARG A 26 6.00 2.17 1.48
C ARG A 26 6.72 2.14 2.83
N THR A 27 6.44 3.10 3.71
CA THR A 27 7.05 3.15 5.05
C THR A 27 6.67 1.93 5.89
N ALA A 28 5.41 1.48 5.82
CA ALA A 28 4.94 0.29 6.51
C ALA A 28 5.64 -0.98 6.00
N GLN A 29 5.81 -1.12 4.68
CA GLN A 29 6.55 -2.24 4.08
C GLN A 29 8.01 -2.25 4.55
N ASP A 30 8.68 -1.09 4.53
CA ASP A 30 10.07 -0.95 4.96
C ASP A 30 10.26 -1.35 6.43
N LEU A 31 9.35 -0.88 7.29
CA LEU A 31 9.35 -1.24 8.70
C LEU A 31 9.15 -2.74 8.89
N ALA A 32 8.14 -3.32 8.24
CA ALA A 32 7.81 -4.74 8.36
C ALA A 32 8.96 -5.65 7.90
N ILE A 33 9.63 -5.30 6.81
CA ILE A 33 10.83 -6.00 6.34
C ILE A 33 11.95 -5.89 7.37
N LYS A 34 12.20 -4.68 7.90
CA LYS A 34 13.28 -4.43 8.86
C LYS A 34 13.08 -5.17 10.19
N THR A 35 11.84 -5.29 10.66
CA THR A 35 11.49 -5.96 11.92
C THR A 35 11.14 -7.44 11.74
N ASN A 36 11.19 -7.95 10.51
CA ASN A 36 10.78 -9.31 10.17
C ASN A 36 9.36 -9.64 10.66
N THR A 37 8.44 -8.70 10.45
CA THR A 37 7.01 -8.83 10.80
C THR A 37 6.15 -8.84 9.53
N GLY A 38 4.97 -9.44 9.60
CA GLY A 38 3.99 -9.41 8.51
C GLY A 38 3.09 -8.17 8.53
N ILE A 39 2.43 -7.90 7.41
CA ILE A 39 1.34 -6.92 7.30
C ILE A 39 0.06 -7.66 6.95
N VAL A 40 -1.01 -7.41 7.70
CA VAL A 40 -2.34 -7.97 7.41
C VAL A 40 -3.16 -6.93 6.63
N VAL A 41 -3.66 -7.33 5.47
CA VAL A 41 -4.47 -6.49 4.57
C VAL A 41 -5.80 -7.16 4.26
N ALA A 42 -6.80 -6.36 3.91
CA ALA A 42 -8.06 -6.87 3.39
C ALA A 42 -8.08 -6.72 1.86
N VAL A 43 -8.09 -7.84 1.14
CA VAL A 43 -8.21 -7.87 -0.34
C VAL A 43 -9.51 -8.59 -0.67
N ASP A 44 -10.40 -7.93 -1.42
CA ASP A 44 -11.72 -8.45 -1.77
C ASP A 44 -12.54 -8.95 -0.56
N GLY A 45 -12.42 -8.24 0.56
CA GLY A 45 -13.09 -8.56 1.81
C GLY A 45 -12.49 -9.76 2.57
N LYS A 46 -11.38 -10.33 2.09
CA LYS A 46 -10.65 -11.40 2.76
C LYS A 46 -9.41 -10.85 3.45
N THR A 47 -9.18 -11.32 4.67
CA THR A 47 -7.94 -11.05 5.40
C THR A 47 -6.81 -11.86 4.80
N VAL A 48 -5.78 -11.19 4.32
CA VAL A 48 -4.57 -11.76 3.75
C VAL A 48 -3.38 -11.26 4.56
N GLU A 49 -2.53 -12.18 4.99
CA GLU A 49 -1.25 -11.84 5.62
C GLU A 49 -0.15 -11.83 4.56
N LEU A 50 0.61 -10.74 4.50
CA LEU A 50 1.80 -10.60 3.68
C LEU A 50 3.01 -10.72 4.61
N THR A 51 3.81 -11.77 4.43
CA THR A 51 5.03 -11.96 5.21
C THR A 51 6.12 -10.98 4.77
N ALA A 52 7.14 -10.77 5.59
CA ALA A 52 8.30 -9.96 5.20
C ALA A 52 8.94 -10.43 3.88
N ALA A 53 8.95 -11.74 3.61
CA ALA A 53 9.46 -12.29 2.35
C ALA A 53 8.58 -11.92 1.14
N ASP A 54 7.26 -11.88 1.32
CA ASP A 54 6.33 -11.48 0.27
C ASP A 54 6.44 -9.98 -0.02
N LEU A 55 6.62 -9.16 1.02
CA LEU A 55 6.84 -7.72 0.89
C LEU A 55 8.13 -7.40 0.14
N ILE A 56 9.21 -8.17 0.35
CA ILE A 56 10.46 -8.02 -0.41
C ILE A 56 10.23 -8.33 -1.89
N LYS A 57 9.48 -9.40 -2.21
CA LYS A 57 9.16 -9.75 -3.61
C LYS A 57 8.32 -8.68 -4.28
N LEU A 58 7.30 -8.16 -3.59
CA LEU A 58 6.45 -7.07 -4.09
C LEU A 58 7.30 -5.83 -4.41
N ARG A 59 8.19 -5.42 -3.50
CA ARG A 59 9.07 -4.25 -3.71
C ARG A 59 9.99 -4.42 -4.91
N GLN A 60 10.50 -5.63 -5.15
CA GLN A 60 11.35 -5.92 -6.31
C GLN A 60 10.57 -5.92 -7.63
N GLN A 61 9.27 -6.18 -7.60
CA GLN A 61 8.40 -6.09 -8.77
C GLN A 61 8.07 -4.62 -9.07
N ASP A 62 7.75 -3.82 -8.05
CA ASP A 62 7.49 -2.39 -8.20
C ASP A 62 8.71 -1.62 -8.71
N ALA A 63 9.92 -1.98 -8.28
CA ALA A 63 11.15 -1.33 -8.73
C ALA A 63 11.54 -1.63 -10.20
N LYS A 64 10.85 -2.58 -10.85
CA LYS A 64 11.06 -2.94 -12.26
C LYS A 64 10.09 -2.25 -13.22
N HIS A 65 9.16 -1.43 -12.71
CA HIS A 65 8.20 -0.65 -13.48
C HIS A 65 8.48 0.85 -13.33
#